data_AF-A0A7C1NLV0-F1
#
_entry.id   AF-A0A7C1NLV0-F1
#
_cell.length_a   1.000
_cell.length_b   1.000
_cell.length_c   1.000
_cell.angle_alpha   90.00
_cell.angle_beta   90.00
_cell.angle_gamma   90.00
#
_symmetry.space_group_name_H-M   'P 1'
#
loop_
_entity.id
_entity.type
_entity.pdbx_description
1 polymer ?
#
loop_
_entity_poly.entity_id
_entity_poly.type
_entity_poly.pdbx_seq_one_letter_code
_entity_poly.pdbx_strand_id
1 'polypeptide(L)'
;MTSNSGAQAVNISGKVKEFEQNSRVEICWVDSKKNQLRVEGILDMSRGAEKKRKLFELHPGMRGLFKDEHDPRLVHVEVMPTNVRWKEHRFGEYNQIEL
;
A
#
# COMPACT_ATOMS: atom_id res chain seq x y z
N MET A 1 -13.28 35.21 25.35
CA MET A 1 -13.94 34.32 24.37
C MET A 1 -12.86 33.67 23.54
N THR A 2 -12.72 32.36 23.71
CA THR A 2 -11.71 31.50 23.09
C THR A 2 -12.01 31.29 21.62
N SER A 3 -11.00 31.38 20.77
CA SER A 3 -10.94 30.58 19.54
C SER A 3 -9.51 30.08 19.36
N ASN A 4 -9.21 29.00 20.08
CA ASN A 4 -8.02 28.22 19.83
C ASN A 4 -8.37 27.31 18.64
N SER A 5 -8.03 27.73 17.42
CA SER A 5 -8.14 26.89 16.23
C SER A 5 -7.05 25.83 16.31
N GLY A 6 -7.34 24.77 17.07
CA GLY A 6 -6.51 23.57 17.12
C GLY A 6 -6.45 22.92 15.74
N ALA A 7 -5.48 23.32 14.93
CA ALA A 7 -5.03 22.52 13.81
C ALA A 7 -4.52 21.21 14.41
N GLN A 8 -5.33 20.14 14.35
CA GLN A 8 -4.84 18.80 14.62
C GLN A 8 -3.67 18.56 13.67
N ALA A 9 -2.47 18.40 14.23
CA ALA A 9 -1.32 17.98 13.48
C ALA A 9 -1.68 16.64 12.81
N VAL A 10 -1.94 16.66 11.51
CA VAL A 10 -2.11 15.44 10.74
C VAL A 10 -0.75 14.76 10.78
N ASN A 11 -0.65 13.62 11.48
CA ASN A 11 0.55 12.80 11.47
C ASN A 11 0.76 12.28 10.04
N ILE A 12 1.55 13.01 9.25
CA ILE A 12 1.96 12.59 7.91
C ILE A 12 2.88 11.39 8.12
N SER A 13 2.54 10.25 7.53
CA SER A 13 3.21 8.97 7.77
C SER A 13 4.67 8.90 7.29
N GLY A 14 5.15 9.89 6.52
CA GLY A 14 6.48 9.90 5.93
C GLY A 14 6.68 8.91 4.78
N LYS A 15 5.68 8.08 4.47
CA LYS A 15 5.80 6.93 3.55
C LYS A 15 6.20 7.30 2.13
N VAL A 16 5.68 8.40 1.60
CA VAL A 16 6.07 8.87 0.25
C VAL A 16 7.57 9.14 0.20
N LYS A 17 8.11 9.85 1.20
CA LYS A 17 9.55 10.13 1.29
C LYS A 17 10.37 8.86 1.50
N GLU A 18 9.89 7.91 2.32
CA GLU A 18 10.54 6.60 2.47
C GLU A 18 10.63 5.86 1.14
N PHE A 19 9.55 5.84 0.35
CA PHE A 19 9.51 5.18 -0.96
C PHE A 19 10.35 5.88 -2.03
N GLU A 20 10.43 7.22 -2.00
CA GLU A 20 11.34 7.99 -2.86
C GLU A 20 12.82 7.67 -2.57
N GLN A 21 13.16 7.44 -1.30
CA GLN A 21 14.52 7.10 -0.89
C GLN A 21 14.87 5.64 -1.15
N ASN A 22 13.90 4.73 -1.00
CA ASN A 22 14.05 3.31 -1.24
C ASN A 22 12.72 2.67 -1.65
N SER A 23 12.63 2.26 -2.91
CA SER A 23 11.43 1.64 -3.47
C SER A 23 11.26 0.15 -3.13
N ARG A 24 12.21 -0.46 -2.41
CA ARG A 24 12.11 -1.88 -2.02
C ARG A 24 11.08 -2.04 -0.90
N VAL A 25 10.11 -2.92 -1.12
CA VAL A 25 9.04 -3.19 -0.16
C VAL A 25 8.83 -4.69 0.01
N GLU A 26 8.22 -5.07 1.14
CA GLU A 26 7.66 -6.41 1.36
C GLU A 26 6.21 -6.25 1.81
N ILE A 27 5.30 -6.98 1.18
CA ILE A 27 3.90 -7.08 1.61
C ILE A 27 3.69 -8.48 2.20
N CYS A 28 3.14 -8.53 3.40
CA CYS A 28 2.82 -9.78 4.10
C CYS A 28 1.31 -9.93 4.26
N TRP A 29 0.73 -10.95 3.63
CA TRP A 29 -0.64 -11.39 3.87
C TRP A 29 -0.64 -12.53 4.86
N VAL A 30 -1.60 -12.49 5.78
CA VAL A 30 -1.85 -13.56 6.75
C VAL A 30 -3.27 -14.04 6.55
N ASP A 31 -3.43 -15.33 6.25
CA ASP A 31 -4.76 -15.93 6.09
C ASP A 31 -5.39 -16.28 7.45
N SER A 32 -6.63 -16.78 7.43
CA SER A 32 -7.35 -17.19 8.64
C SER A 32 -6.70 -18.37 9.37
N LYS A 33 -5.92 -19.20 8.65
CA LYS A 33 -5.12 -20.31 9.19
C LYS A 33 -3.76 -19.87 9.71
N LYS A 34 -3.44 -18.58 9.64
CA LYS A 34 -2.14 -17.98 10.03
C LYS A 34 -0.97 -18.39 9.14
N ASN A 35 -1.25 -18.85 7.92
CA ASN A 35 -0.23 -18.96 6.89
C ASN A 35 0.19 -17.56 6.43
N GLN A 36 1.41 -17.43 5.93
CA GLN A 36 1.97 -16.15 5.49
C GLN A 36 2.38 -16.24 4.02
N LEU A 37 1.88 -15.30 3.21
CA LEU A 37 2.43 -14.97 1.91
C LEU A 37 3.21 -13.67 2.02
N ARG A 38 4.50 -13.71 1.71
CA ARG A 38 5.37 -12.53 1.63
C ARG A 38 5.75 -12.29 0.18
N VAL A 39 5.52 -11.08 -0.29
CA VAL A 39 5.93 -10.64 -1.62
C VAL A 39 6.87 -9.47 -1.45
N GLU A 40 8.13 -9.68 -1.77
CA GLU A 40 9.11 -8.60 -1.95
C GLU A 40 8.96 -8.02 -3.35
N GLY A 41 9.18 -6.73 -3.50
CA GLY A 41 9.11 -6.09 -4.81
C GLY A 41 9.65 -4.67 -4.83
N ILE A 42 9.58 -4.10 -6.03
CA ILE A 42 9.94 -2.71 -6.30
C ILE A 42 8.66 -1.90 -6.48
N LEU A 43 8.52 -0.86 -5.68
CA LEU A 43 7.37 0.04 -5.68
C LEU A 43 7.53 1.12 -6.75
N ASP A 44 6.47 1.36 -7.51
CA ASP A 44 6.33 2.42 -8.52
C ASP A 44 5.18 3.38 -8.14
N MET A 45 5.53 4.65 -7.92
CA MET A 45 4.58 5.74 -7.64
C MET A 45 4.33 6.66 -8.83
N SER A 46 4.95 6.42 -9.99
CA SER A 46 4.93 7.32 -11.15
C SER A 46 3.59 7.33 -11.90
N ARG A 47 2.64 6.47 -11.51
CA ARG A 47 1.40 6.25 -12.25
C ARG A 47 0.44 7.44 -12.12
N GLY A 48 0.01 7.96 -13.28
CA GLY A 48 -0.87 9.13 -13.38
C GLY A 48 -2.36 8.88 -13.12
N ALA A 49 -3.16 9.92 -13.34
CA ALA A 49 -4.60 9.97 -13.07
C ALA A 49 -5.41 8.86 -13.74
N GLU A 50 -4.99 8.38 -14.92
CA GLU A 50 -5.67 7.31 -15.65
C GLU A 50 -5.77 6.01 -14.83
N LYS A 51 -4.67 5.59 -14.20
CA LYS A 51 -4.66 4.38 -13.38
C LYS A 51 -5.47 4.55 -12.10
N LYS A 52 -5.43 5.74 -11.50
CA LYS A 52 -6.28 6.07 -10.35
C LYS A 52 -7.76 6.00 -10.73
N ARG A 53 -8.16 6.50 -11.89
CA ARG A 53 -9.55 6.40 -12.38
C ARG A 53 -9.98 4.93 -12.52
N LYS A 54 -9.15 4.08 -13.11
CA LYS A 54 -9.42 2.64 -13.22
C LYS A 54 -9.62 1.98 -11.86
N LEU A 55 -8.90 2.41 -10.81
CA LEU A 55 -9.14 1.91 -9.45
C LEU A 55 -10.53 2.27 -8.92
N PHE A 56 -11.02 3.48 -9.19
CA PHE A 56 -12.39 3.88 -8.81
C PHE A 56 -13.46 3.06 -9.53
N GLU A 57 -13.20 2.62 -10.77
CA GLU A 57 -14.09 1.74 -11.52
C GLU A 57 -14.11 0.33 -10.93
N LEU A 58 -12.95 -0.22 -10.56
CA LEU A 58 -12.81 -1.57 -9.99
C LEU A 58 -13.25 -1.66 -8.52
N HIS A 59 -13.13 -0.57 -7.77
CA HIS A 59 -13.40 -0.53 -6.33
C HIS A 59 -14.34 0.64 -5.97
N PRO A 60 -15.66 0.48 -6.17
CA PRO A 60 -16.63 1.55 -5.90
C PRO A 60 -16.58 2.12 -4.48
N GLY A 61 -16.14 1.31 -3.49
CA GLY A 61 -15.95 1.73 -2.11
C GLY A 61 -14.91 2.84 -1.91
N MET A 62 -14.01 3.06 -2.87
CA MET A 62 -13.03 4.15 -2.82
C MET A 62 -13.67 5.54 -2.75
N ARG A 63 -14.89 5.69 -3.31
CA ARG A 63 -15.65 6.96 -3.25
C ARG A 63 -16.02 7.39 -1.82
N GLY A 64 -16.00 6.45 -0.86
CA GLY A 64 -16.18 6.78 0.56
C GLY A 64 -14.92 7.33 1.23
N LEU A 65 -13.75 7.18 0.61
CA LEU A 65 -12.44 7.56 1.17
C LEU A 65 -11.84 8.77 0.46
N PHE A 66 -11.99 8.83 -0.86
CA PHE A 66 -11.39 9.83 -1.73
C PHE A 66 -12.44 10.47 -2.62
N LYS A 67 -12.26 11.76 -2.92
CA LYS A 67 -13.21 12.51 -3.75
C LYS A 67 -13.21 12.02 -5.20
N ASP A 68 -12.03 11.93 -5.80
CA ASP A 68 -11.80 11.59 -7.21
C ASP A 68 -10.33 11.16 -7.41
N GLU A 69 -9.94 10.88 -8.66
CA GLU A 69 -8.57 10.50 -9.04
C GLU A 69 -7.52 11.59 -8.81
N HIS A 70 -7.97 12.84 -8.59
CA HIS A 70 -7.12 14.01 -8.36
C HIS A 70 -7.03 14.38 -6.87
N ASP A 71 -7.67 13.63 -5.97
CA ASP A 71 -7.58 13.86 -4.53
C ASP A 71 -6.10 13.79 -4.08
N PRO A 72 -5.53 14.86 -3.51
CA PRO A 72 -4.11 14.88 -3.12
C PRO A 72 -3.78 13.90 -1.99
N ARG A 73 -4.80 13.37 -1.28
CA ARG A 73 -4.64 12.35 -0.25
C ARG A 73 -4.54 10.94 -0.85
N LEU A 74 -4.90 10.77 -2.12
CA LEU A 74 -4.83 9.49 -2.82
C LEU A 74 -3.42 9.30 -3.41
N VAL A 75 -2.65 8.45 -2.74
CA VAL A 75 -1.38 7.91 -3.26
C VAL A 75 -1.66 6.53 -3.86
N HIS A 76 -1.39 6.37 -5.15
CA HIS A 76 -1.46 5.07 -5.82
C HIS A 76 -0.05 4.54 -6.01
N VAL A 77 0.19 3.31 -5.57
CA VAL A 77 1.47 2.62 -5.72
C VAL A 77 1.22 1.26 -6.36
N GLU A 78 2.11 0.86 -7.27
CA GLU A 78 2.16 -0.48 -7.81
C GLU A 78 3.42 -1.17 -7.31
N VAL A 79 3.37 -2.48 -7.08
CA VAL A 79 4.55 -3.26 -6.66
C VAL A 79 4.82 -4.32 -7.71
N MET A 80 6.02 -4.26 -8.31
CA MET A 80 6.53 -5.31 -9.19
C MET A 80 7.18 -6.40 -8.34
N PRO A 81 6.62 -7.62 -8.26
CA PRO A 81 7.18 -8.69 -7.44
C PRO A 81 8.58 -9.08 -7.92
N THR A 82 9.50 -9.29 -6.97
CA THR A 82 10.85 -9.79 -7.23
C THR A 82 11.14 -11.10 -6.52
N ASN A 83 10.42 -11.40 -5.43
CA ASN A 83 10.54 -12.64 -4.68
C ASN A 83 9.21 -12.92 -3.96
N VAL A 84 8.74 -14.16 -4.02
CA VAL A 84 7.49 -14.59 -3.38
C VAL A 84 7.78 -15.79 -2.50
N ARG A 85 7.34 -15.69 -1.24
CA ARG A 85 7.63 -16.66 -0.20
C ARG A 85 6.36 -17.05 0.55
N TRP A 86 6.14 -18.35 0.69
CA TRP A 86 5.00 -18.91 1.41
C TRP A 86 5.46 -19.66 2.65
N LYS A 87 4.73 -19.50 3.74
CA LYS A 87 4.96 -20.24 4.99
C LYS A 87 3.64 -20.72 5.56
N GLU A 88 3.61 -22.01 5.89
CA GLU A 88 2.51 -22.59 6.65
C GLU A 88 2.61 -22.23 8.13
N HIS A 89 1.45 -22.15 8.79
CA HIS A 89 1.39 -21.92 10.22
C HIS A 89 2.17 -23.01 10.99
N ARG A 90 2.92 -22.60 12.01
CA ARG A 90 3.79 -23.43 12.88
C ARG A 90 5.08 -23.96 12.23
N PHE A 91 5.31 -23.76 10.94
CA PHE A 91 6.61 -24.06 10.34
C PHE A 91 7.57 -22.86 10.46
N GLY A 92 8.87 -23.11 10.63
CA GLY A 92 9.86 -22.04 10.81
C GLY A 92 10.20 -21.31 9.51
N GLU A 93 10.22 -22.07 8.42
CA GLU A 93 10.84 -21.69 7.15
C GLU A 93 9.81 -21.21 6.11
N TYR A 94 10.29 -20.38 5.18
CA TYR A 94 9.51 -19.97 4.01
C TYR A 94 9.99 -20.73 2.78
N ASN A 95 9.05 -21.21 1.99
CA ASN A 95 9.29 -21.79 0.68
C ASN A 95 9.17 -20.71 -0.38
N GLN A 96 10.16 -20.61 -1.27
CA GLN A 96 10.08 -19.73 -2.41
C GLN A 96 9.06 -20.28 -3.43
N ILE A 97 8.23 -19.39 -3.97
CA ILE A 97 7.26 -19.68 -5.02
C ILE A 97 7.80 -19.10 -6.34
N GLU A 98 7.66 -19.86 -7.42
CA GLU A 98 8.04 -19.41 -8.76
C GLU A 98 7.09 -18.31 -9.24
N LEU A 99 7.66 -17.26 -9.86
CA LEU A 99 6.96 -16.06 -10.33
C LEU A 99 6.49 -16.18 -11.78
#